data_AF-A0A6I5RWZ6-F1
#
_entry.id   AF-A0A6I5RWZ6-F1
#
_cell.length_a   1.000
_cell.length_b   1.000
_cell.length_c   1.000
_cell.angle_alpha   90.00
_cell.angle_beta   90.00
_cell.angle_gamma   90.00
#
_symmetry.space_group_name_H-M   'P 1'
#
loop_
_entity.id
_entity.type
_entity.pdbx_description
1 polymer ?
#
loop_
_entity_poly.entity_id
_entity_poly.type
_entity_poly.pdbx_seq_one_letter_code
_entity_poly.pdbx_strand_id
1 'polypeptide(L)'
;MKVSEVLSGVKSLLGNWGTPRELPPQLTWKYGDEPELLEWRIKARNYNTFVANGMFIFMLFFTLVLCFIMYDVYEGTDQPWRTLSCVFFFCLMAFTASCMTHQRMNFAYRFTASGAEFCEWKNFPEWAL
;
A
#
# COMPACT_ATOMS: atom_id res chain seq x y z
N MET A 1 -8.54 -0.37 -35.50
CA MET A 1 -9.11 -1.24 -34.45
C MET A 1 -8.47 -1.06 -33.07
N LYS A 2 -7.14 -0.97 -32.90
CA LYS A 2 -6.52 -0.85 -31.55
C LYS A 2 -6.81 0.44 -30.76
N VAL A 3 -7.04 1.58 -31.43
CA VAL A 3 -7.25 2.86 -30.74
C VAL A 3 -8.62 2.95 -30.05
N SER A 4 -9.66 2.34 -30.62
CA SER A 4 -11.01 2.38 -30.04
C SER A 4 -11.14 1.51 -28.78
N GLU A 5 -10.39 0.40 -28.69
CA GLU A 5 -10.35 -0.45 -27.50
C GLU A 5 -9.62 0.23 -26.33
N VAL A 6 -8.52 0.93 -26.61
CA VAL A 6 -7.79 1.71 -25.59
C VAL A 6 -8.66 2.86 -25.08
N LEU A 7 -9.35 3.57 -25.97
CA LEU A 7 -10.30 4.62 -25.57
C LEU A 7 -11.50 4.07 -24.79
N SER A 8 -12.01 2.90 -25.15
CA SER A 8 -13.07 2.21 -24.41
C SER A 8 -12.62 1.81 -23.00
N GLY A 9 -11.41 1.27 -22.88
CA GLY A 9 -10.79 0.93 -21.59
C GLY A 9 -10.56 2.16 -20.71
N VAL A 10 -10.05 3.26 -21.27
CA VAL A 10 -9.87 4.53 -20.53
C VAL A 10 -11.21 5.13 -20.12
N LYS A 11 -12.24 5.05 -20.97
CA LYS A 11 -13.59 5.56 -20.66
C LYS A 11 -14.31 4.70 -19.61
N SER A 12 -14.10 3.38 -19.62
CA SER A 12 -14.55 2.45 -18.57
C SER A 12 -13.84 2.72 -17.24
N LEU A 13 -12.53 2.95 -17.29
CA LEU A 13 -11.75 3.31 -16.11
C LEU A 13 -12.21 4.65 -15.53
N LEU A 14 -12.48 5.66 -16.37
CA LEU A 14 -12.96 6.98 -15.96
C LEU A 14 -14.43 6.98 -15.49
N GLY A 15 -15.29 6.15 -16.09
CA GLY A 15 -16.71 6.03 -15.70
C GLY A 15 -16.92 5.48 -14.28
N ASN A 16 -15.97 4.69 -13.78
CA ASN A 16 -16.01 4.11 -12.43
C ASN A 16 -15.51 5.06 -11.31
N TRP A 17 -15.14 6.31 -11.62
CA TRP A 17 -14.77 7.29 -10.59
C TRP A 17 -15.97 8.08 -10.06
N GLY A 18 -17.08 8.10 -10.79
CA GLY A 18 -18.30 8.82 -10.41
C GLY A 18 -19.29 8.01 -9.59
N THR A 19 -19.11 6.69 -9.48
CA THR A 19 -19.95 5.82 -8.66
C THR A 19 -19.33 5.71 -7.27
N PRO A 20 -20.02 6.14 -6.20
CA PRO A 20 -19.60 5.85 -4.83
C PRO A 20 -19.46 4.33 -4.72
N ARG A 21 -18.23 3.86 -4.56
CA ARG A 21 -17.95 2.43 -4.47
C ARG A 21 -18.63 1.93 -3.21
N GLU A 22 -19.75 1.24 -3.33
CA GLU A 22 -20.54 0.77 -2.18
C GLU A 22 -19.65 0.04 -1.17
N LEU A 23 -20.00 0.15 0.12
CA LEU A 23 -19.33 -0.66 1.14
C LEU A 23 -19.46 -2.13 0.69
N PRO A 24 -18.39 -2.95 0.80
CA PRO A 24 -18.56 -4.38 0.55
C PRO A 24 -19.73 -4.88 1.42
N PRO A 25 -20.62 -5.72 0.88
CA PRO A 25 -21.94 -6.02 1.48
C PRO A 25 -21.87 -6.61 2.90
N GLN A 26 -20.68 -7.07 3.30
CA GLN A 26 -20.34 -7.55 4.64
C GLN A 26 -20.12 -6.43 5.69
N LEU A 27 -20.23 -5.17 5.29
CA LEU A 27 -19.93 -4.02 6.14
C LEU A 27 -21.13 -3.06 6.09
N THR A 28 -21.84 -2.97 7.21
CA THR A 28 -23.04 -2.15 7.37
C THR A 28 -22.75 -1.00 8.33
N TRP A 29 -23.08 0.22 7.93
CA TRP A 29 -23.01 1.38 8.83
C TRP A 29 -23.97 1.21 10.00
N LYS A 30 -23.56 1.62 11.21
CA LYS A 30 -24.40 1.54 12.41
C LYS A 30 -25.57 2.53 12.31
N TYR A 31 -25.36 3.68 11.66
CA TYR A 31 -26.40 4.66 11.36
C TYR A 31 -26.81 4.62 9.88
N GLY A 32 -26.95 3.40 9.32
CA GLY A 32 -27.40 3.16 7.95
C GLY A 32 -28.68 3.93 7.59
N ASP A 33 -29.59 4.01 8.55
CA ASP A 33 -30.94 4.57 8.42
C ASP A 33 -30.99 6.10 8.47
N GLU A 34 -29.88 6.77 8.82
CA GLU A 34 -29.81 8.23 8.87
C GLU A 34 -29.28 8.83 7.55
N PRO A 35 -29.80 9.99 7.12
CA PRO A 35 -29.28 10.68 5.95
C PRO A 35 -27.80 11.04 6.16
N GLU A 36 -26.97 10.76 5.15
CA GLU A 36 -25.57 11.15 5.18
C GLU A 36 -25.44 12.68 5.09
N LEU A 37 -24.71 13.28 6.04
CA LEU A 37 -24.40 14.72 6.01
C LEU A 37 -23.09 14.98 5.26
N LEU A 38 -22.13 14.07 5.41
CA LEU A 38 -20.84 14.11 4.72
C LEU A 38 -20.23 12.70 4.68
N GLU A 39 -19.87 12.23 3.49
CA GLU A 39 -19.13 10.98 3.30
C GLU A 39 -17.81 11.28 2.56
N TRP A 40 -16.69 10.75 3.08
CA TRP A 40 -15.46 10.68 2.29
C TRP A 40 -14.81 9.31 2.41
N ARG A 41 -14.34 8.79 1.27
CA ARG A 41 -13.71 7.48 1.16
C ARG A 41 -12.26 7.66 0.71
N ILE A 42 -11.32 7.47 1.62
CA ILE A 42 -9.89 7.44 1.29
C ILE A 42 -9.58 6.05 0.76
N LYS A 43 -9.13 5.97 -0.50
CA LYS A 43 -8.83 4.68 -1.12
C LYS A 43 -7.41 4.20 -0.79
N ALA A 44 -7.27 3.08 -0.11
CA ALA A 44 -6.11 2.19 -0.13
C ALA A 44 -6.25 0.71 0.44
N ARG A 45 -5.33 -0.22 0.18
CA ARG A 45 -5.56 -1.67 0.43
C ARG A 45 -5.66 -2.08 1.91
N ASN A 46 -6.45 -3.10 2.23
CA ASN A 46 -6.28 -3.82 3.50
C ASN A 46 -4.90 -4.49 3.45
N TYR A 47 -4.00 -4.00 4.29
CA TYR A 47 -2.62 -4.39 4.29
C TYR A 47 -2.26 -4.88 5.68
N ASN A 48 -1.81 -6.13 5.79
CA ASN A 48 -1.34 -6.67 7.05
C ASN A 48 0.02 -6.02 7.37
N THR A 49 -0.03 -4.90 8.08
CA THR A 49 1.15 -4.11 8.48
C THR A 49 2.13 -4.92 9.32
N PHE A 50 1.67 -5.89 10.10
CA PHE A 50 2.55 -6.75 10.89
C PHE A 50 3.43 -7.62 10.00
N VAL A 51 2.80 -8.39 9.11
CA VAL A 51 3.53 -9.29 8.18
C VAL A 51 4.41 -8.48 7.24
N ALA A 52 3.90 -7.35 6.75
CA ALA A 52 4.62 -6.41 5.92
C ALA A 52 5.90 -5.85 6.55
N ASN A 53 5.80 -5.39 7.80
CA ASN A 53 6.94 -4.88 8.56
C ASN A 53 7.95 -6.01 8.81
N GLY A 54 7.46 -7.23 9.07
CA GLY A 54 8.30 -8.43 9.14
C GLY A 54 9.08 -8.68 7.84
N MET A 55 8.40 -8.68 6.69
CA MET A 55 9.05 -8.81 5.38
C MET A 55 10.05 -7.68 5.12
N PHE A 56 9.71 -6.44 5.49
CA PHE A 56 10.60 -5.29 5.32
C PHE A 56 11.89 -5.45 6.14
N ILE A 57 11.78 -5.80 7.42
CA ILE A 57 12.94 -6.04 8.28
C ILE A 57 13.80 -7.19 7.73
N PHE A 58 13.17 -8.28 7.29
CA PHE A 58 13.88 -9.41 6.68
C PHE A 58 14.66 -8.98 5.42
N MET A 59 14.02 -8.21 4.52
CA MET A 59 14.67 -7.71 3.30
C MET A 59 15.81 -6.73 3.61
N LEU A 60 15.67 -5.89 4.64
CA LEU A 60 16.75 -5.01 5.10
C LEU A 60 17.94 -5.80 5.65
N PHE A 61 17.68 -6.83 6.46
CA PHE A 61 18.73 -7.71 6.99
C PHE A 61 19.46 -8.43 5.86
N PHE A 62 18.71 -8.99 4.91
CA PHE A 62 19.28 -9.67 3.74
C PHE A 62 20.12 -8.70 2.88
N THR A 63 19.63 -7.49 2.65
CA THR A 63 20.37 -6.44 1.93
C THR A 63 21.66 -6.07 2.66
N LEU A 64 21.62 -5.95 3.98
CA LEU A 64 22.82 -5.66 4.79
C LEU A 64 23.88 -6.76 4.64
N VAL A 65 23.49 -8.03 4.68
CA VAL A 65 24.40 -9.16 4.44
C VAL A 65 25.01 -9.08 3.04
N LEU A 66 24.21 -8.77 2.01
CA LEU A 66 24.72 -8.58 0.65
C LEU A 66 25.69 -7.40 0.55
N CYS A 67 25.48 -6.31 1.30
CA CYS A 67 26.43 -5.20 1.37
C CYS A 67 27.78 -5.63 1.93
N PHE A 68 27.80 -6.47 2.98
CA PHE A 68 29.06 -7.00 3.52
C PHE A 68 29.80 -7.88 2.52
N ILE A 69 29.08 -8.76 1.81
CA ILE A 69 29.66 -9.59 0.74
C ILE A 69 30.21 -8.70 -0.38
N MET A 70 29.45 -7.68 -0.81
CA MET A 70 29.91 -6.76 -1.85
C MET A 70 31.14 -5.95 -1.42
N TYR A 71 31.20 -5.55 -0.14
CA TYR A 71 32.34 -4.84 0.43
C TYR A 71 33.62 -5.68 0.42
N ASP A 72 33.48 -6.99 0.69
CA ASP A 72 34.58 -7.96 0.62
C ASP A 72 35.06 -8.14 -0.84
N VAL A 73 34.12 -8.32 -1.78
CA VAL A 73 34.42 -8.43 -3.22
C VAL A 73 35.13 -7.19 -3.76
N TYR A 74 34.88 -6.01 -3.18
CA TYR A 74 35.46 -4.74 -3.61
C TYR A 74 36.79 -4.39 -2.91
N GLU A 75 37.42 -5.33 -2.19
CA GLU A 75 38.69 -5.11 -1.46
C GLU A 75 39.79 -4.44 -2.30
N GLY A 76 39.86 -4.72 -3.61
CA GLY A 76 40.84 -4.13 -4.52
C GLY A 76 40.55 -2.70 -5.00
N THR A 77 39.44 -2.09 -4.57
CA THR A 77 39.03 -0.74 -4.98
C THR A 77 39.35 0.30 -3.91
N ASP A 78 39.41 1.58 -4.27
CA ASP A 78 39.63 2.65 -3.31
C ASP A 78 38.53 2.67 -2.23
N GLN A 79 38.95 2.96 -0.99
CA GLN A 79 38.08 2.92 0.19
C GLN A 79 36.82 3.81 0.05
N PRO A 80 36.91 5.05 -0.48
CA PRO A 80 35.72 5.88 -0.71
C PRO A 80 34.74 5.26 -1.71
N TRP A 81 35.22 4.80 -2.86
CA TRP A 81 34.38 4.20 -3.90
C TRP A 81 33.70 2.91 -3.41
N ARG A 82 34.46 2.07 -2.72
CA ARG A 82 33.95 0.86 -2.08
C ARG A 82 32.81 1.17 -1.11
N THR A 83 33.03 2.13 -0.23
CA THR A 83 32.03 2.53 0.77
C THR A 83 30.79 3.16 0.13
N LEU A 84 30.99 4.09 -0.82
CA LEU A 84 29.90 4.76 -1.53
C LEU A 84 29.04 3.78 -2.33
N SER A 85 29.66 2.80 -2.99
CA SER A 85 28.94 1.76 -3.73
C SER A 85 28.05 0.93 -2.81
N CYS A 86 28.57 0.53 -1.63
CA CYS A 86 27.81 -0.24 -0.64
C CYS A 86 26.62 0.55 -0.09
N VAL A 87 26.84 1.82 0.26
CA VAL A 87 25.78 2.71 0.77
C VAL A 87 24.73 2.96 -0.30
N PHE A 88 25.15 3.24 -1.54
CA PHE A 88 24.23 3.44 -2.65
C PHE A 88 23.38 2.20 -2.92
N PHE A 89 24.00 1.02 -2.97
CA PHE A 89 23.30 -0.25 -3.13
C PHE A 89 22.31 -0.50 -1.99
N PHE A 90 22.71 -0.29 -0.73
CA PHE A 90 21.84 -0.43 0.42
C PHE A 90 20.62 0.50 0.31
N CYS A 91 20.84 1.79 0.04
CA CYS A 91 19.78 2.78 -0.10
C CYS A 91 18.81 2.42 -1.23
N LEU A 92 19.34 1.99 -2.39
CA LEU A 92 18.52 1.59 -3.52
C LEU A 92 17.63 0.38 -3.19
N MET A 93 18.22 -0.65 -2.59
CA MET A 93 17.49 -1.87 -2.22
C MET A 93 16.49 -1.64 -1.09
N ALA A 94 16.85 -0.83 -0.08
CA ALA A 94 15.95 -0.43 0.99
C ALA A 94 14.76 0.38 0.45
N PHE A 95 15.01 1.30 -0.49
CA PHE A 95 13.97 2.05 -1.19
C PHE A 95 13.03 1.10 -1.94
N THR A 96 13.56 0.19 -2.76
CA THR A 96 12.74 -0.82 -3.46
C THR A 96 11.92 -1.66 -2.48
N ALA A 97 12.53 -2.15 -1.39
CA ALA A 97 11.83 -2.91 -0.36
C ALA A 97 10.68 -2.10 0.23
N SER A 98 10.89 -0.82 0.57
CA SER A 98 9.85 0.06 1.10
C SER A 98 8.67 0.25 0.14
N CYS A 99 8.94 0.38 -1.17
CA CYS A 99 7.89 0.54 -2.17
C CYS A 99 7.01 -0.71 -2.29
N MET A 100 7.58 -1.90 -2.08
CA MET A 100 6.83 -3.16 -2.13
C MET A 100 6.11 -3.48 -0.81
N THR A 101 6.73 -3.16 0.33
CA THR A 101 6.25 -3.55 1.66
C THR A 101 5.44 -2.48 2.38
N HIS A 102 5.33 -1.26 1.87
CA HIS A 102 4.43 -0.25 2.44
C HIS A 102 3.34 0.08 1.43
N GLN A 103 2.33 -0.80 1.36
CA GLN A 103 1.12 -0.52 0.61
C GLN A 103 0.22 0.42 1.43
N ARG A 104 -0.46 1.34 0.76
CA ARG A 104 -1.38 2.28 1.44
C ARG A 104 -2.58 1.51 2.05
N MET A 105 -3.26 2.07 3.07
CA MET A 105 -4.60 1.62 3.59
C MET A 105 -5.81 2.55 3.31
N ASN A 106 -6.99 1.98 3.00
CA ASN A 106 -8.23 2.70 2.70
C ASN A 106 -8.87 3.04 4.07
N PHE A 107 -9.52 4.20 4.17
CA PHE A 107 -10.35 4.57 5.31
C PHE A 107 -11.67 5.16 4.81
N ALA A 108 -12.78 4.77 5.39
CA ALA A 108 -14.08 5.38 5.10
C ALA A 108 -14.60 6.10 6.35
N TYR A 109 -15.02 7.34 6.16
CA TYR A 109 -15.60 8.17 7.20
C TYR A 109 -17.00 8.62 6.77
N ARG A 110 -17.97 8.49 7.67
CA ARG A 110 -19.37 8.91 7.45
C ARG A 110 -19.82 9.77 8.63
N PHE A 111 -20.43 10.91 8.36
CA PHE A 111 -21.04 11.76 9.37
C PHE A 111 -22.57 11.74 9.24
N THR A 112 -23.24 11.57 10.38
CA THR A 112 -24.70 11.57 10.53
C THR A 112 -25.11 12.57 11.61
N ALA A 113 -26.40 12.82 11.77
CA ALA A 113 -26.90 13.73 12.81
C ALA A 113 -26.59 13.18 14.22
N SER A 114 -26.55 11.86 14.37
CA SER A 114 -26.24 11.18 15.62
C SER A 114 -24.75 11.00 15.91
N GLY A 115 -23.86 11.23 14.93
CA GLY A 115 -22.41 11.19 15.17
C GLY A 115 -21.54 10.85 13.95
N ALA A 116 -20.24 10.72 14.21
CA ALA A 116 -19.22 10.34 13.23
C ALA A 116 -18.89 8.84 13.29
N GLU A 117 -18.90 8.17 12.15
CA GLU A 117 -18.53 6.77 11.99
C GLU A 117 -17.20 6.65 11.25
N PHE A 118 -16.31 5.81 11.76
CA PHE A 118 -15.03 5.48 11.16
C PHE A 118 -14.97 3.97 10.92
N CYS A 119 -14.78 3.58 9.66
CA CYS A 119 -14.56 2.20 9.28
C CYS A 119 -13.08 1.97 8.96
N GLU A 120 -12.40 1.22 9.84
CA GLU A 120 -11.12 0.60 9.55
C GLU A 120 -11.39 -0.76 8.92
N TRP A 121 -10.87 -1.00 7.71
CA TRP A 121 -11.12 -2.22 6.91
C TRP A 121 -10.52 -3.52 7.49
N LYS A 122 -10.17 -3.55 8.78
CA LYS A 122 -9.34 -4.57 9.42
C LYS A 122 -10.07 -5.88 9.79
N ASN A 123 -11.40 -5.85 9.90
CA ASN A 123 -12.18 -7.05 10.24
C ASN A 123 -12.58 -7.81 8.96
N PHE A 124 -11.75 -8.76 8.53
CA PHE A 124 -12.23 -9.80 7.62
C PHE A 124 -13.14 -10.75 8.39
N PRO A 125 -14.24 -11.24 7.79
CA PRO A 125 -15.03 -12.30 8.39
C PRO A 125 -14.20 -13.60 8.46
N GLU A 126 -14.42 -14.40 9.52
CA GLU A 126 -13.58 -15.58 9.88
C GLU A 126 -13.38 -16.62 8.77
N TRP A 127 -14.25 -16.65 7.76
CA TRP A 127 -14.17 -17.60 6.63
C TRP A 127 -13.15 -17.21 5.55
N ALA A 128 -12.51 -16.03 5.67
CA ALA A 128 -11.46 -15.56 4.77
C ALA A 128 -10.04 -15.64 5.38
N LEU A 129 -9.90 -16.22 6.58
CA LEU A 129 -8.63 -16.67 7.19
C LEU A 129 -8.37 -18.13 6.84
#